data_AF-A0A1A2ETI5-F1
#
_entry.id   AF-A0A1A2ETI5-F1
#
_cell.length_a   1.000
_cell.length_b   1.000
_cell.length_c   1.000
_cell.angle_alpha   90.00
_cell.angle_beta   90.00
_cell.angle_gamma   90.00
#
_symmetry.space_group_name_H-M   'P 1'
#
loop_
_entity.id
_entity.type
_entity.pdbx_description
1 polymer ?
#
loop_
_entity_poly.entity_id
_entity_poly.type
_entity_poly.pdbx_seq_one_letter_code
_entity_poly.pdbx_strand_id
1 'polypeptide(L)'
;MVAALFRDAGVRRRIAFRTSQMDQALGLVEHGLGVAVVPEPVARHSGLHMVGLRPVSGGAPPTRRLALVGRTAVPTNPAARAFLELLPAA
;
A
#
# COMPACT_ATOMS: atom_id res chain seq x y z
N MET A 1 -6.71 7.47 -0.28
CA MET A 1 -6.38 6.91 -1.61
C MET A 1 -7.32 5.76 -2.00
N VAL A 2 -7.27 4.59 -1.37
CA VAL A 2 -8.11 3.42 -1.75
C VAL A 2 -9.61 3.74 -1.71
N ALA A 3 -10.10 4.44 -0.69
CA ALA A 3 -11.50 4.83 -0.59
C ALA A 3 -11.99 5.72 -1.76
N ALA A 4 -11.11 6.56 -2.30
CA ALA A 4 -11.41 7.40 -3.46
C ALA A 4 -11.56 6.54 -4.72
N LEU A 5 -10.65 5.57 -4.95
CA LEU A 5 -10.73 4.65 -6.09
C LEU A 5 -12.08 3.91 -6.16
N PHE A 6 -12.57 3.40 -5.03
CA PHE A 6 -13.88 2.75 -4.98
C PHE A 6 -15.03 3.70 -5.27
N ARG A 7 -14.97 4.94 -4.77
CA ARG A 7 -15.98 5.96 -5.04
C ARG A 7 -16.00 6.33 -6.53
N ASP A 8 -14.83 6.57 -7.11
CA ASP A 8 -14.69 6.97 -8.51
C ASP A 8 -15.11 5.83 -9.46
N ALA A 9 -14.96 4.58 -9.03
CA ALA A 9 -15.47 3.39 -9.71
C ALA A 9 -16.97 3.12 -9.46
N GLY A 10 -17.68 3.92 -8.65
CA GLY A 10 -19.09 3.70 -8.30
C GLY A 10 -19.35 2.46 -7.42
N VAL A 11 -18.30 1.88 -6.82
CA VAL A 11 -18.39 0.65 -6.05
C VAL A 11 -18.69 0.96 -4.57
N ARG A 12 -19.88 0.58 -4.11
CA ARG A 12 -20.26 0.67 -2.69
C ARG A 12 -19.68 -0.48 -1.89
N ARG A 13 -18.92 -0.16 -0.85
CA ARG A 13 -18.28 -1.13 0.05
C ARG A 13 -19.10 -1.30 1.32
N ARG A 14 -19.29 -2.54 1.77
CA ARG A 14 -19.75 -2.84 3.14
C ARG A 14 -18.53 -2.97 4.05
N ILE A 15 -18.24 -1.93 4.83
CA ILE A 15 -17.08 -1.91 5.73
C ILE A 15 -17.46 -2.65 7.02
N ALA A 16 -16.98 -3.89 7.18
CA ALA A 16 -17.18 -4.67 8.40
C ALA A 16 -16.34 -4.12 9.57
N PHE A 17 -15.09 -3.74 9.28
CA PHE A 17 -14.13 -3.24 10.28
C PHE A 17 -13.31 -2.07 9.71
N ARG A 18 -12.82 -1.20 10.59
CA ARG A 18 -11.94 -0.09 10.24
C ARG A 18 -10.77 -0.05 11.22
N THR A 19 -9.56 -0.13 10.69
CA THR A 19 -8.31 0.05 11.44
C THR A 19 -7.33 0.89 10.62
N SER A 20 -6.42 1.57 11.31
CA SER A 20 -5.28 2.26 10.69
C SER A 20 -4.03 1.38 10.61
N GLN A 21 -4.00 0.25 11.33
CA GLN A 21 -2.84 -0.65 11.40
C GLN A 21 -3.00 -1.79 10.41
N MET A 22 -2.01 -1.99 9.55
CA MET A 22 -2.05 -2.99 8.49
C MET A 22 -2.10 -4.42 9.07
N ASP A 23 -1.28 -4.70 10.08
CA ASP A 23 -1.19 -6.02 10.69
C ASP A 23 -2.51 -6.43 11.36
N GLN A 24 -3.21 -5.48 11.99
CA GLN A 24 -4.55 -5.73 12.51
C GLN A 24 -5.54 -6.07 11.39
N ALA A 25 -5.48 -5.37 10.26
CA ALA A 25 -6.35 -5.68 9.13
C ALA A 25 -6.09 -7.08 8.57
N LEU A 26 -4.81 -7.49 8.48
CA LEU A 26 -4.43 -8.84 8.06
C LEU A 26 -4.92 -9.89 9.06
N GLY A 27 -4.75 -9.66 10.36
CA GLY A 27 -5.26 -10.58 11.39
C GLY A 27 -6.78 -10.78 11.30
N LEU A 28 -7.55 -9.73 11.00
CA LEU A 28 -9.00 -9.87 10.78
C LEU A 28 -9.31 -10.75 9.55
N VAL A 29 -8.56 -10.60 8.46
CA VAL A 29 -8.73 -11.43 7.24
C VAL A 29 -8.35 -12.88 7.53
N GLU A 30 -7.26 -13.10 8.26
CA GLU A 30 -6.80 -14.42 8.69
C GLU A 30 -7.87 -15.18 9.50
N HIS A 31 -8.61 -14.47 10.35
CA HIS A 31 -9.71 -15.03 11.13
C HIS A 31 -11.05 -15.09 10.38
N GLY A 32 -11.04 -14.88 9.05
CA GLY A 32 -12.23 -15.01 8.20
C GLY A 32 -13.25 -13.87 8.34
N LEU A 33 -12.88 -12.73 8.95
CA LEU A 33 -13.79 -11.62 9.21
C LEU A 33 -14.01 -10.69 8.01
N GLY A 34 -13.42 -11.01 6.86
CA GLY A 34 -13.66 -10.32 5.60
C GLY A 34 -12.47 -10.34 4.64
N VAL A 35 -12.37 -9.31 3.81
CA VAL A 35 -11.27 -9.10 2.86
C VAL A 35 -10.68 -7.70 3.03
N ALA A 36 -9.39 -7.56 2.76
CA ALA A 36 -8.69 -6.28 2.82
C ALA A 36 -8.02 -5.97 1.47
N VAL A 37 -8.01 -4.68 1.10
CA VAL A 37 -7.21 -4.18 -0.04
C VAL A 37 -5.94 -3.58 0.54
N VAL A 38 -4.80 -4.22 0.23
CA VAL A 38 -3.48 -3.84 0.73
C VAL A 38 -2.50 -3.62 -0.43
N PRO A 39 -1.38 -2.90 -0.21
CA PRO A 39 -0.29 -2.86 -1.20
C PRO A 39 0.25 -4.26 -1.50
N GLU A 40 0.66 -4.50 -2.74
CA GLU A 40 1.18 -5.81 -3.18
C GLU A 40 2.31 -6.37 -2.29
N PRO A 41 3.32 -5.57 -1.85
CA PRO A 41 4.34 -6.09 -0.95
C PRO A 41 3.78 -6.62 0.37
N VAL A 42 2.73 -5.99 0.91
CA VAL A 42 2.09 -6.45 2.15
C VAL A 42 1.38 -7.78 1.92
N ALA A 43 0.62 -7.90 0.83
CA ALA A 43 -0.06 -9.15 0.48
C ALA A 43 0.94 -10.30 0.32
N ARG A 44 2.07 -10.07 -0.38
CA ARG A 44 3.10 -11.09 -0.60
C ARG A 44 3.75 -11.61 0.68
N HIS A 45 3.89 -10.77 1.71
CA HIS A 45 4.48 -11.16 3.00
C HIS A 45 3.44 -11.66 4.00
N SER A 46 2.14 -11.62 3.68
CA SER A 46 1.07 -11.96 4.64
C SER A 46 0.86 -13.46 4.87
N GLY A 47 1.30 -14.32 3.94
CA GLY A 47 0.98 -15.76 3.96
C GLY A 47 -0.49 -16.10 3.67
N LEU A 48 -1.35 -15.09 3.43
CA LEU A 48 -2.77 -15.27 3.15
C LEU A 48 -3.04 -15.50 1.66
N HIS A 49 -4.21 -16.04 1.34
CA HIS A 49 -4.68 -16.11 -0.03
C HIS A 49 -4.85 -14.69 -0.62
N MET A 50 -4.30 -14.50 -1.82
CA MET A 50 -4.30 -13.21 -2.50
C MET A 50 -5.17 -13.25 -3.76
N VAL A 51 -5.91 -12.18 -4.00
CA VAL A 51 -6.63 -11.94 -5.26
C VAL A 51 -6.07 -10.69 -5.91
N GLY A 52 -5.61 -10.82 -7.16
CA GLY A 52 -5.13 -9.69 -7.95
C GLY A 52 -6.28 -8.78 -8.39
N LEU A 53 -6.14 -7.47 -8.18
CA LEU A 53 -7.07 -6.48 -8.71
C LEU A 53 -6.64 -6.06 -10.12
N ARG A 54 -7.57 -6.15 -11.08
CA ARG A 54 -7.34 -5.73 -12.48
C ARG A 54 -8.26 -4.56 -12.84
N PRO A 55 -7.77 -3.55 -13.59
CA PRO A 55 -8.60 -2.48 -14.12
C PRO A 55 -9.70 -3.02 -15.03
N VAL A 56 -10.94 -2.54 -14.83
CA VAL A 56 -12.10 -2.97 -15.64
C VAL A 56 -12.13 -2.27 -17.00
N SER A 57 -11.64 -1.04 -17.09
CA SER A 57 -11.76 -0.17 -18.27
C SER A 57 -10.45 0.01 -19.06
N GLY A 58 -9.51 -0.94 -18.96
CA GLY A 58 -8.24 -0.91 -19.72
C GLY A 58 -7.23 0.17 -19.29
N GLY A 59 -7.50 0.95 -18.24
CA GLY A 59 -6.55 1.91 -17.67
C GLY A 59 -5.39 1.24 -16.93
N ALA A 60 -4.35 2.01 -16.62
CA ALA A 60 -3.24 1.52 -15.79
C ALA A 60 -3.73 1.22 -14.36
N PRO A 61 -3.19 0.19 -13.68
CA PRO A 61 -3.50 -0.06 -12.29
C PRO A 61 -3.08 1.13 -11.41
N PRO A 62 -3.83 1.44 -10.35
CA PRO A 62 -3.49 2.55 -9.46
C PRO A 62 -2.16 2.26 -8.76
N THR A 63 -1.20 3.18 -8.90
CA THR A 63 0.10 3.09 -8.24
C THR A 63 0.18 4.05 -7.07
N ARG A 64 1.05 3.73 -6.10
CA ARG A 64 1.41 4.61 -5.00
C ARG A 64 2.87 4.98 -5.14
N ARG A 65 3.17 6.28 -5.14
CA ARG A 65 4.55 6.76 -5.07
C ARG A 65 5.01 6.79 -3.61
N LEU A 66 6.16 6.17 -3.34
CA LEU A 66 6.90 6.35 -2.10
C LEU A 66 8.05 7.33 -2.36
N ALA A 67 8.38 8.13 -1.37
CA ALA A 67 9.49 9.07 -1.43
C ALA A 67 10.20 9.10 -0.08
N LEU A 68 11.51 9.30 -0.12
CA LEU A 68 12.28 9.68 1.06
C LEU A 68 12.15 11.19 1.22
N VAL A 69 11.73 11.63 2.41
CA VAL A 69 11.46 13.04 2.70
C VAL A 69 12.41 13.49 3.78
N GLY A 70 13.18 14.54 3.48
CA GLY A 70 14.09 15.20 4.41
C GLY A 70 13.89 16.71 4.40
N ARG A 71 14.53 17.41 5.33
CA ARG A 71 14.49 18.88 5.41
C ARG A 71 15.07 19.55 4.15
N THR A 72 16.09 18.91 3.56
CA THR A 72 16.79 19.36 2.35
C THR A 72 16.95 18.18 1.40
N ALA A 73 17.08 18.46 0.10
CA ALA A 73 17.30 17.43 -0.91
C ALA A 73 18.61 16.65 -0.69
N VAL A 74 19.66 17.35 -0.23
CA VAL A 74 20.93 16.75 0.16
C VAL A 74 21.08 16.90 1.69
N PRO A 75 21.08 15.79 2.46
CA PRO A 75 21.32 15.84 3.90
C PRO A 75 22.71 16.43 4.21
N THR A 76 22.89 17.10 5.35
CA THR A 76 24.22 17.52 5.81
C THR A 76 24.97 16.41 6.56
N ASN A 77 24.23 15.46 7.14
CA ASN A 77 24.77 14.32 7.86
C ASN A 77 25.47 13.35 6.87
N PRO A 78 26.77 13.03 7.05
CA PRO A 78 27.49 12.10 6.19
C PRO A 78 26.89 10.69 6.13
N ALA A 79 26.40 10.16 7.26
CA ALA A 79 25.75 8.85 7.30
C ALA A 79 24.42 8.85 6.53
N ALA A 80 23.68 9.96 6.58
CA ALA A 80 22.44 10.09 5.80
C ALA A 80 22.74 10.15 4.29
N ARG A 81 23.83 10.81 3.87
CA ARG A 81 24.27 10.79 2.47
C ARG A 81 24.67 9.38 2.03
N ALA A 82 25.51 8.71 2.81
CA ALA A 82 25.93 7.34 2.54
C ALA A 82 24.72 6.39 2.45
N PHE A 83 23.71 6.56 3.31
CA PHE A 83 22.47 5.78 3.21
C PHE A 83 21.72 6.01 1.89
N LEU A 84 21.66 7.25 1.39
CA LEU A 84 21.04 7.54 0.10
C LEU A 84 21.79 6.91 -1.08
N GLU A 85 23.10 6.73 -0.96
CA GLU A 85 23.94 6.05 -1.98
C GLU A 85 23.69 4.53 -2.03
N LEU A 86 23.12 3.93 -0.97
CA LEU A 86 22.75 2.51 -0.93
C LEU A 86 21.41 2.24 -1.63
N LEU A 87 20.69 3.27 -2.06
CA LEU A 87 19.39 3.10 -2.67
C LEU A 87 19.54 2.58 -4.10
N PRO A 88 18.68 1.64 -4.53
CA PRO A 88 18.66 1.21 -5.91
C PRO A 88 18.33 2.37 -6.84
N ALA A 89 18.85 2.32 -8.08
CA ALA A 89 18.47 3.28 -9.12
C ALA A 89 16.95 3.27 -9.32
N ALA A 90 16.38 4.47 -9.37
CA ALA A 90 14.93 4.69 -9.49
C ALA A 90 14.40 4.34 -10.88
#